data_AF-A0AAV8YK80-F1
#
_entry.id   AF-A0AAV8YK80-F1
#
_cell.length_a   1.000
_cell.length_b   1.000
_cell.length_c   1.000
_cell.angle_alpha   90.00
_cell.angle_beta   90.00
_cell.angle_gamma   90.00
#
_symmetry.space_group_name_H-M   'P 1'
#
loop_
_entity.id
_entity.type
_entity.pdbx_description
1 polymer ?
#
loop_
_entity_poly.entity_id
_entity_poly.type
_entity_poly.pdbx_seq_one_letter_code
_entity_poly.pdbx_strand_id
1 'polypeptide(L)'
;MPRHLSEAQRARAIAKLEENWSLTEVAAELNVSKSCIFYIKKRWQGEQLLQRTIRQSIGKVSTENEDNALVEFINHNPFETAVKAREETLFPGSLRTTQRRLKQCGFKNCVAAHKMFLTEEHKQRRVQFANEFLQGNEFWNNVMFSDETTFQSSKNERLHVYRSRNTRFEENYTLSTTNSGRFSVNVWA
;
A
#
# COMPACT_ATOMS: atom_id res chain seq x y z
N MET A 1 17.44 25.48 -14.20
CA MET A 1 18.66 24.76 -14.64
C MET A 1 18.34 23.28 -14.79
N PRO A 2 18.56 22.65 -15.96
CA PRO A 2 18.41 21.20 -16.13
C PRO A 2 19.31 20.46 -15.14
N ARG A 3 18.78 19.45 -14.44
CA ARG A 3 19.55 18.72 -13.41
C ARG A 3 20.72 17.94 -14.03
N HIS A 4 20.64 17.58 -15.32
CA HIS A 4 21.64 16.82 -16.07
C HIS A 4 21.70 17.28 -17.54
N LEU A 5 22.90 17.34 -18.13
CA LEU A 5 23.09 17.55 -19.57
C LEU A 5 22.80 16.26 -20.34
N SER A 6 22.14 16.41 -21.49
CA SER A 6 21.97 15.36 -22.50
C SER A 6 23.32 14.94 -23.10
N GLU A 7 23.35 13.76 -23.72
CA GLU A 7 24.56 13.22 -24.37
C GLU A 7 25.03 14.15 -25.50
N ALA A 8 24.12 14.67 -26.31
CA ALA A 8 24.42 15.63 -27.37
C ALA A 8 25.06 16.93 -26.84
N GLN A 9 24.57 17.45 -25.70
CA GLN A 9 25.17 18.64 -25.08
C GLN A 9 26.57 18.36 -24.52
N ARG A 10 26.83 17.16 -24.01
CA ARG A 10 28.17 16.74 -23.56
C ARG A 10 29.13 16.59 -24.73
N ALA A 11 28.69 16.00 -25.83
CA ALA A 11 29.48 15.89 -27.06
C ALA A 11 29.82 17.28 -27.59
N ARG A 12 28.85 18.19 -27.66
CA ARG A 12 29.08 19.60 -28.05
C ARG A 12 30.03 20.33 -27.11
N ALA A 13 29.99 20.04 -25.81
CA ALA A 13 30.94 20.61 -24.85
C ALA A 13 32.37 20.12 -25.12
N ILE A 14 32.55 18.83 -25.40
CA ILE A 14 33.87 18.24 -25.65
C ILE A 14 34.46 18.71 -26.97
N ALA A 15 33.67 18.72 -28.06
CA ALA A 15 34.13 19.21 -29.36
C ALA A 15 34.73 20.62 -29.28
N LYS A 16 34.09 21.53 -28.53
CA LYS A 16 34.62 22.89 -28.33
C LYS A 16 35.85 22.97 -27.46
N LEU A 17 35.96 22.09 -26.47
CA LEU A 17 37.18 21.99 -25.66
C LEU A 17 38.36 21.47 -26.50
N GLU A 18 38.10 20.65 -27.52
CA GLU A 18 39.11 20.22 -28.50
C GLU A 18 39.47 21.34 -29.47
N GLU A 19 38.54 22.26 -29.78
CA GLU A 19 38.78 23.52 -30.51
C GLU A 19 39.47 24.62 -29.66
N ASN A 20 40.08 24.27 -28.53
CA ASN A 20 40.76 25.18 -27.60
C ASN A 20 39.90 26.25 -26.91
N TRP A 21 38.57 26.08 -26.85
CA TRP A 21 37.73 26.97 -26.04
C TRP A 21 38.02 26.80 -24.55
N SER A 22 37.89 27.89 -23.79
CA SER A 22 38.04 27.84 -22.33
C SER A 22 36.80 27.20 -21.68
N LEU A 23 37.01 26.60 -20.50
CA LEU A 23 35.92 26.02 -19.71
C LEU A 23 34.81 27.03 -19.39
N THR A 24 35.16 28.32 -19.27
CA THR A 24 34.22 29.40 -18.93
C THR A 24 33.34 29.76 -20.12
N GLU A 25 33.90 29.81 -21.33
CA GLU A 25 33.15 30.09 -22.57
C GLU A 25 32.17 28.98 -22.91
N VAL A 26 32.62 27.72 -22.81
CA VAL A 26 31.75 26.55 -23.03
C VAL A 26 30.61 26.50 -22.01
N ALA A 27 30.90 26.85 -20.75
CA ALA A 27 29.90 26.92 -19.69
C ALA A 27 28.87 28.02 -19.92
N ALA A 28 29.31 29.21 -20.36
CA ALA A 28 28.42 30.33 -20.68
C ALA A 28 27.50 29.99 -21.86
N GLU A 29 28.03 29.39 -22.92
CA GLU A 29 27.22 29.05 -24.10
C GLU A 29 26.20 27.95 -23.82
N LEU A 30 26.59 26.91 -23.07
CA LEU A 30 25.66 25.83 -22.69
C LEU A 30 24.75 26.23 -21.50
N ASN A 31 24.92 27.43 -20.95
CA ASN A 31 24.22 27.95 -19.78
C ASN A 31 24.29 26.97 -18.58
N VAL A 32 25.49 26.50 -18.26
CA VAL A 32 25.78 25.56 -17.17
C VAL A 32 26.94 26.07 -16.32
N SER A 33 27.17 25.48 -15.15
CA SER A 33 28.31 25.88 -14.32
C SER A 33 29.64 25.42 -14.92
N LYS A 34 30.69 26.22 -14.73
CA LYS A 34 32.09 25.86 -15.09
C LYS A 34 32.49 24.50 -14.52
N SER A 35 32.09 24.20 -13.29
CA SER A 35 32.35 22.91 -12.64
C SER A 35 31.73 21.74 -13.39
N CYS A 36 30.55 21.92 -14.00
CA CYS A 36 29.92 20.88 -14.80
C CYS A 36 30.78 20.51 -16.02
N ILE A 37 31.24 21.52 -16.78
CA ILE A 37 32.12 21.32 -17.93
C ILE A 37 33.47 20.70 -17.50
N PHE A 38 34.02 21.14 -16.37
CA PHE A 38 35.23 20.55 -15.80
C PHE A 38 35.09 19.05 -15.54
N TYR A 39 34.00 18.61 -14.90
CA TYR A 39 33.77 17.18 -14.65
C TYR A 39 33.49 16.39 -15.93
N ILE A 40 32.85 17.00 -16.93
CA ILE A 40 32.68 16.38 -18.27
C ILE A 40 34.04 16.15 -18.92
N LYS A 41 34.91 17.18 -18.95
CA LYS A 41 36.28 17.07 -19.49
C LYS A 41 37.09 16.01 -18.76
N LYS A 42 37.10 16.05 -17.42
CA LYS A 42 37.82 15.08 -16.58
C LYS A 42 37.38 13.64 -16.87
N ARG A 43 36.07 13.44 -17.05
CA ARG A 43 35.51 12.12 -17.36
C ARG A 43 35.87 11.66 -18.77
N TRP A 44 35.81 12.55 -19.76
CA TRP A 44 36.21 12.25 -21.15
C TRP A 44 37.67 11.83 -21.25
N GLN A 45 38.57 12.52 -20.54
CA GLN A 45 40.00 12.19 -20.51
C GLN A 45 40.33 10.84 -19.88
N GLY A 46 39.50 10.35 -18.95
CA GLY A 46 39.72 9.07 -18.29
C GLY A 46 39.01 7.89 -18.95
N GLU A 47 37.72 8.04 -19.23
CA GLU A 47 36.84 6.94 -19.66
C GLU A 47 36.42 7.03 -21.14
N GLN A 48 36.58 8.20 -21.79
CA GLN A 48 35.99 8.50 -23.12
C GLN A 48 34.49 8.19 -23.23
N LEU A 49 33.77 8.28 -22.10
CA LEU A 49 32.33 8.03 -22.04
C LEU A 49 31.55 9.35 -21.96
N LEU A 50 30.63 9.54 -22.90
CA LEU A 50 29.64 10.63 -22.88
C LEU A 50 28.46 10.31 -21.98
N GLN A 51 28.14 9.02 -21.85
CA GLN A 51 26.98 8.55 -21.11
C GLN A 51 27.16 8.71 -19.61
N ARG A 52 26.05 8.92 -18.92
CA ARG A 52 26.03 8.91 -17.46
C ARG A 52 26.00 7.47 -16.98
N THR A 53 26.88 7.11 -16.05
CA THR A 53 26.71 5.86 -15.29
C THR A 53 25.40 5.89 -14.54
N ILE A 54 24.49 4.98 -14.87
CA ILE A 54 23.31 4.71 -14.03
C ILE A 54 23.84 3.97 -12.81
N ARG A 55 23.61 4.53 -11.61
CA ARG A 55 23.91 3.80 -10.38
C ARG A 55 23.01 2.56 -10.37
N GLN A 56 23.62 1.39 -10.25
CA GLN A 56 22.86 0.16 -10.00
C GLN A 56 22.08 0.33 -8.69
N SER A 57 20.81 -0.04 -8.70
CA SER A 57 20.03 -0.05 -7.47
C SER A 57 20.56 -1.17 -6.57
N ILE A 58 20.73 -0.86 -5.29
CA ILE A 58 20.92 -1.89 -4.27
C ILE A 58 19.68 -2.79 -4.31
N GLY A 59 19.89 -4.09 -4.47
CA GLY A 59 18.84 -5.09 -4.60
C GLY A 59 17.90 -5.14 -3.39
N LYS A 60 16.87 -5.99 -3.49
CA LYS A 60 15.97 -6.25 -2.38
C LYS A 60 16.73 -6.98 -1.26
N VAL A 61 16.41 -6.65 0.00
CA VAL A 61 16.93 -7.37 1.19
C VAL A 61 16.36 -8.79 1.27
N SER A 62 15.14 -8.98 0.78
CA SER A 62 14.45 -10.26 0.77
C SER A 62 14.45 -10.90 -0.62
N THR A 63 14.45 -12.23 -0.62
CA THR A 63 14.21 -13.10 -1.77
C THR A 63 12.71 -13.29 -2.01
N GLU A 64 12.36 -13.83 -3.17
CA GLU A 64 10.96 -14.13 -3.52
C GLU A 64 10.36 -15.21 -2.62
N ASN A 65 11.15 -16.22 -2.24
CA ASN A 65 10.69 -17.28 -1.33
C ASN A 65 10.35 -16.74 0.06
N GLU A 66 11.15 -15.81 0.59
CA GLU A 66 10.87 -15.16 1.88
C GLU A 66 9.64 -14.24 1.81
N ASP A 67 9.46 -13.53 0.69
CA ASP A 67 8.27 -12.72 0.45
C ASP A 67 7.01 -13.63 0.35
N ASN A 68 7.11 -14.80 -0.28
CA ASN A 68 6.01 -15.77 -0.39
C ASN A 68 5.66 -16.40 0.97
N ALA A 69 6.64 -16.81 1.77
CA ALA A 69 6.41 -17.33 3.11
C ALA A 69 5.65 -16.31 3.99
N LEU A 70 5.98 -15.03 3.87
CA LEU A 70 5.29 -13.95 4.57
C LEU A 70 3.82 -13.81 4.14
N VAL A 71 3.56 -13.93 2.83
CA VAL A 71 2.21 -13.88 2.27
C VAL A 71 1.39 -15.10 2.70
N GLU A 72 1.97 -16.29 2.64
CA GLU A 72 1.32 -17.53 3.09
C GLU A 72 0.95 -17.44 4.57
N PHE A 73 1.86 -16.99 5.43
CA PHE A 73 1.58 -16.83 6.86
C PHE A 73 0.37 -15.91 7.11
N ILE A 74 0.33 -14.75 6.43
CA ILE A 74 -0.75 -13.77 6.57
C ILE A 74 -2.06 -14.27 5.98
N ASN A 75 -2.04 -15.04 4.90
CA ASN A 75 -3.25 -15.65 4.33
C ASN A 75 -3.91 -16.63 5.31
N HIS A 76 -3.11 -17.45 5.99
CA HIS A 76 -3.61 -18.38 7.01
C HIS A 76 -4.01 -17.66 8.30
N ASN A 77 -3.31 -16.58 8.66
CA ASN A 77 -3.50 -15.85 9.91
C ASN A 77 -3.73 -14.35 9.66
N PRO A 78 -4.88 -13.96 9.07
CA PRO A 78 -5.06 -12.58 8.61
C PRO A 78 -5.19 -11.56 9.74
N PHE A 79 -5.55 -11.99 10.96
CA PHE A 79 -5.64 -11.13 12.14
C PHE A 79 -4.31 -10.96 12.89
N GLU A 80 -3.24 -11.64 12.44
CA GLU A 80 -1.94 -11.53 13.08
C GLU A 80 -1.20 -10.25 12.69
N THR A 81 -0.26 -9.87 13.55
CA THR A 81 0.54 -8.67 13.33
C THR A 81 1.69 -8.92 12.37
N ALA A 82 2.17 -7.86 11.71
CA ALA A 82 3.39 -7.95 10.89
C ALA A 82 4.65 -8.24 11.72
N VAL A 83 4.63 -8.00 13.03
CA VAL A 83 5.72 -8.38 13.94
C VAL A 83 5.78 -9.89 14.04
N LYS A 84 4.64 -10.52 14.37
CA LYS A 84 4.54 -11.98 14.47
C LYS A 84 4.83 -12.65 13.13
N ALA A 85 4.27 -12.14 12.03
CA ALA A 85 4.56 -12.66 10.69
C ALA A 85 6.06 -12.63 10.36
N ARG A 86 6.77 -11.55 10.73
CA ARG A 86 8.22 -11.44 10.53
C ARG A 86 9.00 -12.46 11.37
N GLU A 87 8.59 -12.67 12.62
CA GLU A 87 9.26 -13.57 13.57
C GLU A 87 9.06 -15.03 13.16
N GLU A 88 7.83 -15.42 12.82
CA GLU A 88 7.49 -16.80 12.42
C GLU A 88 8.12 -17.19 11.08
N THR A 89 8.21 -16.26 10.11
CA THR A 89 8.83 -16.56 8.81
C THR A 89 10.33 -16.23 8.77
N LEU A 90 10.94 -15.86 9.91
CA LEU A 90 12.35 -15.46 10.01
C LEU A 90 12.77 -14.42 8.94
N PHE A 91 11.89 -13.47 8.63
CA PHE A 91 12.10 -12.55 7.51
C PHE A 91 13.33 -11.64 7.75
N PRO A 92 14.26 -11.51 6.79
CA PRO A 92 15.56 -10.87 7.02
C PRO A 92 15.50 -9.34 7.14
N GLY A 93 14.39 -8.73 6.75
CA GLY A 93 14.22 -7.28 6.80
C GLY A 93 13.63 -6.76 8.10
N SER A 94 13.71 -5.44 8.29
CA SER A 94 13.03 -4.74 9.38
C SER A 94 11.51 -4.84 9.27
N LEU A 95 10.78 -4.58 10.37
CA LEU A 95 9.31 -4.53 10.39
C LEU A 95 8.73 -3.63 9.28
N ARG A 96 9.36 -2.48 9.03
CA ARG A 96 8.95 -1.55 7.97
C ARG A 96 9.11 -2.18 6.58
N THR A 97 10.13 -3.00 6.39
CA THR A 97 10.34 -3.75 5.14
C THR A 97 9.29 -4.84 4.99
N THR A 98 8.98 -5.60 6.05
CA THR A 98 7.90 -6.59 6.09
C THR A 98 6.56 -5.97 5.68
N GLN A 99 6.15 -4.87 6.32
CA GLN A 99 4.91 -4.17 5.99
C GLN A 99 4.88 -3.66 4.53
N ARG A 100 6.03 -3.17 4.04
CA ARG A 100 6.15 -2.75 2.63
C ARG A 100 6.00 -3.92 1.68
N ARG A 101 6.53 -5.11 2.00
CA ARG A 101 6.39 -6.33 1.21
C ARG A 101 4.95 -6.80 1.16
N LEU A 102 4.30 -6.93 2.31
CA LEU A 102 2.87 -7.26 2.38
C LEU A 102 2.03 -6.32 1.52
N LYS A 103 2.30 -5.01 1.60
CA LYS A 103 1.62 -4.01 0.74
C LYS A 103 1.90 -4.20 -0.75
N GLN A 104 3.13 -4.54 -1.13
CA GLN A 104 3.48 -4.82 -2.52
C GLN A 104 2.80 -6.09 -3.04
N CYS A 105 2.62 -7.08 -2.18
CA CYS A 105 1.86 -8.31 -2.48
C CYS A 105 0.34 -8.13 -2.38
N GLY A 106 -0.16 -6.91 -2.20
CA GLY A 106 -1.60 -6.60 -2.22
C GLY A 106 -2.29 -6.59 -0.86
N PHE A 107 -1.60 -6.95 0.23
CA PHE A 107 -2.17 -6.96 1.57
C PHE A 107 -2.07 -5.60 2.24
N LYS A 108 -3.17 -5.17 2.85
CA LYS A 108 -3.19 -3.94 3.64
C LYS A 108 -3.74 -4.24 5.03
N ASN A 109 -3.05 -3.72 6.04
CA ASN A 109 -3.57 -3.66 7.39
C ASN A 109 -4.78 -2.70 7.44
N CYS A 110 -5.95 -3.24 7.74
CA CYS A 110 -7.22 -2.53 7.79
C CYS A 110 -7.95 -2.86 9.11
N VAL A 111 -8.88 -1.99 9.53
CA VAL A 111 -9.80 -2.35 10.62
C VAL A 111 -10.77 -3.42 10.10
N ALA A 112 -10.93 -4.50 10.86
CA ALA A 112 -11.85 -5.58 10.54
C ALA A 112 -13.30 -5.12 10.60
N ALA A 113 -14.16 -5.69 9.76
CA ALA A 113 -15.58 -5.39 9.80
C ALA A 113 -16.28 -6.34 10.78
N HIS A 114 -17.05 -5.78 11.70
CA HIS A 114 -17.96 -6.56 12.54
C HIS A 114 -19.24 -6.86 11.76
N LYS A 115 -19.54 -8.15 11.58
CA LYS A 115 -20.73 -8.61 10.89
C LYS A 115 -21.31 -9.81 11.60
N MET A 116 -22.64 -9.88 11.62
CA MET A 116 -23.32 -11.09 12.07
C MET A 116 -23.08 -12.18 11.03
N PHE A 117 -22.79 -13.40 11.50
CA PHE A 117 -22.70 -14.56 10.63
C PHE A 117 -24.10 -14.86 10.07
N LEU A 118 -24.23 -14.90 8.74
CA LEU A 118 -25.48 -15.21 8.06
C LEU A 118 -25.34 -16.57 7.39
N THR A 119 -26.24 -17.50 7.74
CA THR A 119 -26.40 -18.74 6.99
C THR A 119 -26.89 -18.43 5.58
N GLU A 120 -26.70 -19.36 4.65
CA GLU A 120 -27.15 -19.15 3.27
C GLU A 120 -28.67 -18.95 3.19
N GLU A 121 -29.41 -19.65 4.03
CA GLU A 121 -30.86 -19.47 4.17
C GLU A 121 -31.22 -18.05 4.65
N HIS A 122 -30.48 -17.49 5.63
CA HIS A 122 -30.68 -16.10 6.05
C HIS A 122 -30.44 -15.11 4.92
N LYS A 123 -29.42 -15.34 4.07
CA LYS A 123 -29.14 -14.48 2.91
C LYS A 123 -30.28 -14.52 1.91
N GLN A 124 -30.77 -15.73 1.58
CA GLN A 124 -31.88 -15.91 0.64
C GLN A 124 -33.16 -15.22 1.13
N ARG A 125 -33.55 -15.44 2.39
CA ARG A 125 -34.74 -14.78 2.97
C ARG A 125 -34.62 -13.26 2.94
N ARG A 126 -33.44 -12.71 3.26
CA ARG A 126 -33.20 -11.26 3.21
C ARG A 126 -33.31 -10.71 1.79
N VAL A 127 -32.79 -11.41 0.79
CA VAL A 127 -32.91 -11.00 -0.61
C VAL A 127 -34.36 -11.09 -1.09
N GLN A 128 -35.07 -12.16 -0.76
CA GLN A 128 -36.49 -12.32 -1.07
C GLN A 128 -37.31 -11.17 -0.48
N PHE A 129 -37.13 -10.88 0.82
CA PHE A 129 -37.76 -9.76 1.50
C PHE A 129 -37.45 -8.43 0.80
N ALA A 130 -36.16 -8.16 0.51
CA ALA A 130 -35.79 -6.91 -0.15
C ALA A 130 -36.44 -6.74 -1.54
N ASN A 131 -36.55 -7.83 -2.31
CA ASN A 131 -37.17 -7.80 -3.63
C ASN A 131 -38.69 -7.63 -3.55
N GLU A 132 -39.34 -8.29 -2.59
CA GLU A 132 -40.80 -8.22 -2.37
C GLU A 132 -41.26 -6.79 -2.06
N PHE A 133 -40.48 -6.08 -1.24
CA PHE A 133 -40.84 -4.74 -0.78
C PHE A 133 -40.12 -3.60 -1.53
N LEU A 134 -39.40 -3.89 -2.62
CA LEU A 134 -38.65 -2.89 -3.40
C LEU A 134 -39.58 -1.86 -4.09
N GLN A 135 -40.82 -2.24 -4.41
CA GLN A 135 -41.77 -1.43 -5.18
C GLN A 135 -42.95 -0.91 -4.34
N GLY A 136 -43.03 -1.26 -3.05
CA GLY A 136 -44.19 -1.00 -2.19
C GLY A 136 -44.20 0.37 -1.52
N ASN A 137 -44.27 1.48 -2.26
CA ASN A 137 -44.26 2.83 -1.64
C ASN A 137 -45.45 3.09 -0.69
N GLU A 138 -46.64 2.53 -0.95
CA GLU A 138 -47.81 2.74 -0.09
C GLU A 138 -47.79 1.91 1.20
N PHE A 139 -47.16 0.73 1.17
CA PHE A 139 -47.02 -0.13 2.35
C PHE A 139 -46.22 0.57 3.44
N TRP A 140 -45.09 1.18 3.09
CA TRP A 140 -44.18 1.83 4.03
C TRP A 140 -44.78 3.06 4.73
N ASN A 141 -45.81 3.71 4.15
CA ASN A 141 -46.48 4.85 4.77
C ASN A 141 -47.23 4.48 6.06
N ASN A 142 -47.58 3.20 6.23
CA ASN A 142 -48.31 2.70 7.40
C ASN A 142 -47.42 1.89 8.36
N VAL A 143 -46.10 1.86 8.14
CA VAL A 143 -45.15 1.11 8.97
C VAL A 143 -44.40 2.05 9.89
N MET A 144 -44.46 1.78 11.19
CA MET A 144 -43.59 2.38 12.19
C MET A 144 -42.49 1.39 12.56
N PHE A 145 -41.23 1.84 12.51
CA PHE A 145 -40.09 1.06 12.98
C PHE A 145 -39.75 1.45 14.43
N SER A 146 -39.50 0.44 15.25
CA SER A 146 -38.91 0.59 16.58
C SER A 146 -37.76 -0.41 16.71
N ASP A 147 -36.67 -0.04 17.36
CA ASP A 147 -35.54 -0.93 17.62
C ASP A 147 -35.08 -0.77 19.08
N GLU A 148 -34.47 -1.82 19.62
CA GLU A 148 -33.83 -1.76 20.93
C GLU A 148 -32.33 -1.49 20.75
N THR A 149 -31.80 -0.47 21.44
CA THR A 149 -30.36 -0.23 21.46
C THR A 149 -29.75 -0.72 22.77
N THR A 150 -28.66 -1.48 22.67
CA THR A 150 -27.91 -1.96 23.83
C THR A 150 -26.78 -1.01 24.23
N PHE A 151 -26.80 -0.52 25.47
CA PHE A 151 -25.66 0.16 26.10
C PHE A 151 -24.77 -0.86 26.83
N GLN A 152 -23.48 -0.82 26.54
CA GLN A 152 -22.47 -1.67 27.18
C GLN A 152 -21.30 -0.84 27.69
N SER A 153 -20.71 -1.23 28.82
CA SER A 153 -19.57 -0.55 29.45
C SER A 153 -18.20 -0.97 28.89
N SER A 154 -18.16 -1.97 28.01
CA SER A 154 -16.93 -2.53 27.44
C SER A 154 -16.36 -1.64 26.31
N LYS A 155 -15.04 -1.72 26.12
CA LYS A 155 -14.37 -1.06 25.00
C LYS A 155 -14.75 -1.76 23.70
N ASN A 156 -15.22 -0.97 22.72
CA ASN A 156 -15.35 -1.41 21.34
C ASN A 156 -13.95 -1.42 20.69
N GLU A 157 -13.19 -2.50 20.93
CA GLU A 157 -11.83 -2.62 20.42
C GLU A 157 -11.81 -2.80 18.91
N ARG A 158 -11.01 -1.96 18.24
CA ARG A 158 -10.80 -2.06 16.79
C ARG A 158 -9.71 -3.07 16.52
N LEU A 159 -10.13 -4.29 16.20
CA LEU A 159 -9.22 -5.31 15.72
C LEU A 159 -8.82 -5.03 14.26
N HIS A 160 -7.56 -5.31 13.98
CA HIS A 160 -6.93 -5.10 12.69
C HIS A 160 -6.76 -6.44 11.96
N VAL A 161 -6.82 -6.38 10.63
CA VAL A 161 -6.72 -7.54 9.74
C VAL A 161 -5.92 -7.15 8.50
N TYR A 162 -5.00 -8.02 8.08
CA TYR A 162 -4.37 -7.95 6.77
C TYR A 162 -5.28 -8.62 5.75
N ARG A 163 -5.67 -7.86 4.72
CA ARG A 163 -6.53 -8.36 3.65
C ARG A 163 -6.24 -7.67 2.33
N SER A 164 -6.65 -8.34 1.26
CA SER A 164 -6.60 -7.80 -0.10
C SER A 164 -7.62 -6.67 -0.31
N ARG A 165 -7.48 -5.95 -1.43
CA ARG A 165 -8.46 -4.93 -1.83
C ARG A 165 -9.80 -5.60 -2.17
N ASN A 166 -10.90 -4.94 -1.85
CA ASN A 166 -12.28 -5.38 -2.11
C ASN A 166 -12.76 -6.63 -1.36
N THR A 167 -11.94 -7.24 -0.49
CA THR A 167 -12.31 -8.43 0.30
C THR A 167 -12.87 -8.08 1.68
N ARG A 168 -13.44 -6.88 1.88
CA ARG A 168 -13.80 -6.37 3.23
C ARG A 168 -14.82 -7.25 3.97
N PHE A 169 -15.70 -7.92 3.23
CA PHE A 169 -16.83 -8.67 3.78
C PHE A 169 -16.69 -10.19 3.59
N GLU A 170 -15.52 -10.67 3.18
CA GLU A 170 -15.25 -12.11 3.17
C GLU A 170 -15.10 -12.61 4.60
N GLU A 171 -15.62 -13.82 4.85
CA GLU A 171 -15.74 -14.39 6.20
C GLU A 171 -14.39 -14.42 6.92
N ASN A 172 -13.32 -14.78 6.20
CA ASN A 172 -11.94 -14.84 6.70
C ASN A 172 -11.39 -13.49 7.22
N TYR A 173 -12.00 -12.36 6.83
CA TYR A 173 -11.55 -11.02 7.21
C TYR A 173 -12.56 -10.26 8.08
N THR A 174 -13.67 -10.89 8.43
CA THR A 174 -14.72 -10.32 9.27
C THR A 174 -14.69 -10.90 10.67
N LEU A 175 -15.14 -10.10 11.63
CA LEU A 175 -15.35 -10.56 13.00
C LEU A 175 -16.83 -10.87 13.18
N SER A 176 -17.11 -12.06 13.72
CA SER A 176 -18.45 -12.38 14.16
C SER A 176 -18.79 -11.56 15.40
N THR A 177 -19.91 -10.84 15.36
CA THR A 177 -20.48 -10.28 16.58
C THR A 177 -21.10 -11.43 17.37
N THR A 178 -20.36 -12.00 18.30
CA THR A 178 -20.92 -12.87 19.34
C THR A 178 -21.42 -11.99 20.48
N ASN A 179 -22.66 -12.19 20.90
CA ASN A 179 -23.21 -11.48 22.05
C ASN A 179 -22.36 -11.83 23.28
N SER A 180 -21.64 -10.83 23.82
CA SER A 180 -20.84 -11.06 25.01
C SER A 180 -21.79 -11.22 26.21
N GLY A 181 -21.57 -12.24 27.05
CA GLY A 181 -22.36 -12.48 28.27
C GLY A 181 -22.11 -11.47 29.40
N ARG A 182 -21.95 -10.18 29.09
CA ARG A 182 -21.67 -9.09 30.03
C ARG A 182 -22.88 -8.18 30.22
N PHE A 183 -22.84 -7.37 31.28
CA PHE A 183 -23.90 -6.43 31.64
C PHE A 183 -24.18 -5.45 30.49
N SER A 184 -25.39 -5.56 29.97
CA SER A 184 -25.94 -4.77 28.89
C SER A 184 -27.29 -4.23 29.34
N VAL A 185 -27.57 -2.96 29.08
CA VAL A 185 -28.89 -2.38 29.30
C VAL A 185 -29.50 -2.07 27.95
N ASN A 186 -30.61 -2.73 27.63
CA ASN A 186 -31.40 -2.43 26.45
C ASN A 186 -32.28 -1.22 26.73
N VAL A 187 -32.34 -0.30 25.78
CA VAL A 187 -33.14 0.91 25.86
C VAL A 187 -33.94 1.03 24.58
N TRP A 188 -35.22 1.36 24.73
CA TRP A 188 -36.09 1.77 23.62
C TRP A 188 -35.78 3.22 23.29
N ALA A 189 -35.35 3.48 22.07
CA ALA A 189 -35.01 4.82 21.57
C ALA A 189 -35.79 5.12 20.29
#